data_AF-A0A953M7C1-F1
#
_entry.id   AF-A0A953M7C1-F1
#
_cell.length_a   1.000
_cell.length_b   1.000
_cell.length_c   1.000
_cell.angle_alpha   90.00
_cell.angle_beta   90.00
_cell.angle_gamma   90.00
#
_symmetry.space_group_name_H-M   'P 1'
#
loop_
_entity.id
_entity.type
_entity.pdbx_description
1 polymer ?
#
loop_
_entity_poly.entity_id
_entity_poly.type
_entity_poly.pdbx_seq_one_letter_code
_entity_poly.pdbx_strand_id
1 'polypeptide(L)'
;MPPAGGGMAGGGDPIPGEEQVMTATFVHEGTSIDYTPGADVAAGAVVVQGELVGVAVRAIPANTLGALAVEGVLDFPKATGGGTAITVGAQLYWDDTNDVATTSDGAGANKAIGKAVLAAADGDATVRARLSQ
;
A
#
# COMPACT_ATOMS: atom_id res chain seq x y z
N MET A 1 45.67 -54.25 28.38
CA MET A 1 45.92 -54.68 26.99
C MET A 1 44.62 -54.46 26.21
N PRO A 2 44.53 -53.39 25.38
CA PRO A 2 43.57 -53.32 24.26
C PRO A 2 44.08 -54.24 23.11
N PRO A 3 43.41 -54.48 21.94
CA PRO A 3 42.46 -53.59 21.25
C PRO A 3 41.35 -54.26 20.36
N ALA A 4 40.62 -53.41 19.62
CA ALA A 4 39.99 -53.61 18.30
C ALA A 4 38.78 -54.57 18.21
N GLY A 5 37.68 -54.30 17.49
CA GLY A 5 37.34 -53.29 16.49
C GLY A 5 36.10 -53.78 15.73
N GLY A 6 35.38 -52.88 15.06
CA GLY A 6 34.24 -53.15 14.18
C GLY A 6 32.98 -52.44 14.66
N GLY A 7 32.63 -51.27 14.14
CA GLY A 7 31.83 -51.14 12.91
C GLY A 7 30.36 -51.35 13.29
N MET A 8 29.54 -50.31 13.37
CA MET A 8 28.81 -49.77 12.22
C MET A 8 28.55 -48.28 12.45
N ALA A 9 28.94 -47.48 11.46
CA ALA A 9 28.40 -46.14 11.28
C ALA A 9 26.88 -46.25 11.13
N GLY A 10 26.15 -45.71 12.10
CA GLY A 10 24.79 -45.24 11.89
C GLY A 10 24.86 -43.73 11.93
N GLY A 11 25.12 -43.10 10.78
CA GLY A 11 24.92 -41.67 10.64
C GLY A 11 23.48 -41.39 11.06
N GLY A 12 23.30 -40.60 12.12
CA GLY A 12 22.00 -40.04 12.43
C GLY A 12 21.65 -39.10 11.30
N ASP A 13 20.86 -39.60 10.34
CA ASP A 13 20.21 -38.77 9.35
C ASP A 13 19.52 -37.59 10.07
N PRO A 14 19.62 -36.36 9.56
CA PRO A 14 18.89 -35.24 10.11
C PRO A 14 17.39 -35.58 10.10
N ILE A 15 16.77 -35.53 11.28
CA ILE A 15 15.33 -35.66 11.48
C ILE A 15 14.62 -34.61 10.59
N PRO A 16 13.83 -35.03 9.58
CA PRO A 16 13.07 -34.09 8.75
C PRO A 16 11.85 -33.64 9.56
N GLY A 17 11.92 -32.48 10.19
CA GLY A 17 10.82 -32.01 11.03
C GLY A 17 10.97 -30.60 11.61
N GLU A 18 12.04 -29.86 11.31
CA GLU A 18 12.02 -28.42 11.54
C GLU A 18 11.22 -27.81 10.39
N GLU A 19 9.90 -27.73 10.56
CA GLU A 19 9.03 -26.87 9.75
C GLU A 19 9.72 -25.51 9.68
N GLN A 20 10.29 -25.19 8.51
CA GLN A 20 10.92 -23.90 8.32
C GLN A 20 9.81 -22.87 8.51
N VAL A 21 9.79 -22.27 9.70
CA VAL A 21 8.91 -21.18 10.05
C VAL A 21 9.24 -20.09 9.05
N MET A 22 8.42 -19.97 8.01
CA MET A 22 8.62 -19.06 6.89
C MET A 22 8.45 -17.66 7.44
N THR A 23 9.55 -17.16 8.00
CA THR A 23 9.67 -15.82 8.56
C THR A 23 9.75 -14.88 7.36
N ALA A 24 8.95 -13.81 7.42
CA ALA A 24 8.61 -12.95 6.30
C ALA A 24 9.76 -12.73 5.32
N THR A 25 9.56 -13.11 4.06
CA THR A 25 10.54 -12.89 2.99
C THR A 25 10.33 -11.51 2.40
N PHE A 26 11.39 -10.70 2.32
CA PHE A 26 11.35 -9.43 1.60
C PHE A 26 11.07 -9.68 0.11
N VAL A 27 10.04 -9.05 -0.44
CA VAL A 27 9.65 -9.20 -1.85
C VAL A 27 10.11 -8.01 -2.69
N HIS A 28 9.82 -6.79 -2.23
CA HIS A 28 10.16 -5.52 -2.90
C HIS A 28 10.02 -4.36 -1.90
N GLU A 29 10.56 -3.18 -2.24
CA GLU A 29 10.48 -1.99 -1.39
C GLU A 29 9.04 -1.50 -1.14
N GLY A 30 8.06 -2.01 -1.87
CA GLY A 30 6.64 -1.71 -1.62
C GLY A 30 6.18 -0.36 -2.14
N THR A 31 7.04 0.38 -2.86
CA THR A 31 6.68 1.70 -3.43
C THR A 31 5.53 1.62 -4.43
N SER A 32 5.51 0.53 -5.22
CA SER A 32 4.40 0.15 -6.06
C SER A 32 4.07 -1.32 -5.86
N ILE A 33 2.77 -1.64 -5.86
CA ILE A 33 2.28 -3.01 -5.79
C ILE A 33 1.73 -3.45 -7.14
N ASP A 34 1.98 -4.70 -7.51
CA ASP A 34 1.36 -5.32 -8.67
C ASP A 34 -0.16 -5.44 -8.45
N TYR A 35 -0.93 -4.91 -9.39
CA TYR A 35 -2.39 -4.91 -9.33
C TYR A 35 -2.98 -5.23 -10.70
N THR A 36 -3.87 -6.22 -10.71
CA THR A 36 -4.65 -6.59 -11.90
C THR A 36 -6.10 -6.18 -11.65
N PRO A 37 -6.56 -5.05 -12.22
CA PRO A 37 -7.94 -4.63 -12.04
C PRO A 37 -8.89 -5.49 -12.88
N GLY A 38 -10.10 -5.69 -12.35
CA GLY A 38 -11.19 -6.32 -13.10
C GLY A 38 -11.84 -5.41 -14.15
N ALA A 39 -11.61 -4.09 -14.04
CA ALA A 39 -12.14 -3.05 -14.92
C ALA A 39 -11.03 -2.09 -15.36
N ASP A 40 -11.28 -1.26 -16.37
CA ASP A 40 -10.30 -0.27 -16.81
C ASP A 40 -10.04 0.77 -15.71
N VAL A 41 -8.79 0.93 -15.31
CA VAL A 41 -8.35 1.93 -14.33
C VAL A 41 -7.61 3.03 -15.07
N ALA A 42 -8.08 4.27 -14.98
CA ALA A 42 -7.44 5.42 -15.59
C ALA A 42 -6.12 5.78 -14.87
N ALA A 43 -5.22 6.47 -15.58
CA ALA A 43 -4.05 7.06 -14.92
C ALA A 43 -4.50 8.12 -13.91
N GLY A 44 -3.94 8.09 -12.71
CA GLY A 44 -4.31 8.93 -11.58
C GLY A 44 -5.52 8.44 -10.79
N ALA A 45 -6.17 7.35 -11.21
CA ALA A 45 -7.28 6.78 -10.44
C ALA A 45 -6.78 6.20 -9.12
N VAL A 46 -7.50 6.51 -8.05
CA VAL A 46 -7.28 5.94 -6.73
C VAL A 46 -8.00 4.61 -6.66
N VAL A 47 -7.31 3.59 -6.19
CA VAL A 47 -7.84 2.24 -6.01
C VAL A 47 -7.74 1.89 -4.54
N VAL A 48 -8.89 1.56 -3.96
CA VAL A 48 -9.01 1.14 -2.56
C VAL A 48 -9.19 -0.37 -2.51
N GLN A 49 -8.24 -1.06 -1.89
CA GLN A 49 -8.27 -2.51 -1.61
C GLN A 49 -8.38 -2.76 -0.11
N GLY A 50 -9.61 -2.66 0.42
CA GLY A 50 -9.84 -2.74 1.86
C GLY A 50 -9.31 -1.50 2.58
N GLU A 51 -8.21 -1.64 3.32
CA GLU A 51 -7.50 -0.53 3.97
C GLU A 51 -6.28 -0.05 3.16
N LEU A 52 -5.89 -0.80 2.12
CA LEU A 52 -4.78 -0.45 1.25
C LEU A 52 -5.29 0.53 0.20
N VAL A 53 -4.74 1.73 0.17
CA VAL A 53 -5.04 2.74 -0.87
C VAL A 53 -3.82 2.94 -1.77
N GLY A 54 -4.01 2.75 -3.06
CA GLY A 54 -2.97 2.96 -4.07
C GLY A 54 -3.47 3.81 -5.22
N VAL A 55 -2.55 4.45 -5.94
CA VAL A 55 -2.87 5.30 -7.10
C VAL A 55 -2.26 4.71 -8.35
N ALA A 56 -3.05 4.55 -9.40
CA ALA A 56 -2.56 4.06 -10.68
C ALA A 56 -1.73 5.14 -11.39
N VAL A 57 -0.40 4.99 -11.45
CA VAL A 57 0.49 5.97 -12.11
C VAL A 57 0.27 5.99 -13.64
N ARG A 58 -0.24 4.89 -14.19
CA ARG A 58 -0.55 4.72 -15.62
C ARG A 58 -1.94 4.13 -15.75
N ALA A 59 -2.56 4.30 -16.92
CA ALA A 59 -3.80 3.62 -17.21
C ALA A 59 -3.56 2.11 -17.30
N ILE A 60 -4.38 1.32 -16.62
CA ILE A 60 -4.30 -0.13 -16.57
C ILE A 60 -5.61 -0.67 -17.17
N PRO A 61 -5.56 -1.26 -18.37
CA PRO A 61 -6.72 -1.93 -18.95
C PRO A 61 -7.24 -3.06 -18.05
N ALA A 62 -8.52 -3.37 -18.16
CA ALA A 62 -9.14 -4.50 -17.47
C ALA A 62 -8.36 -5.80 -17.76
N ASN A 63 -8.11 -6.59 -16.72
CA ASN A 63 -7.42 -7.88 -16.78
C ASN A 63 -5.95 -7.81 -17.26
N THR A 64 -5.29 -6.64 -17.17
CA THR A 64 -3.85 -6.53 -17.40
C THR A 64 -3.08 -6.26 -16.12
N LEU A 65 -1.85 -6.76 -16.05
CA LEU A 65 -0.95 -6.48 -14.93
C LEU A 65 -0.54 -5.00 -14.98
N GLY A 66 -0.93 -4.25 -13.96
CA GLY A 66 -0.48 -2.88 -13.74
C GLY A 66 0.17 -2.73 -12.37
N ALA A 67 0.48 -1.48 -12.02
CA ALA A 67 1.10 -1.15 -10.75
C ALA A 67 0.39 0.04 -10.09
N LEU A 68 0.09 -0.08 -8.80
CA LEU A 68 -0.42 1.00 -7.98
C LEU A 68 0.69 1.55 -7.12
N ALA A 69 0.91 2.86 -7.16
CA ALA A 69 1.78 3.54 -6.21
C ALA A 69 1.06 3.63 -4.87
N VAL A 70 1.63 2.97 -3.85
CA VAL A 70 1.13 3.00 -2.46
C VAL A 70 2.03 3.81 -1.55
N GLU A 71 3.17 4.26 -2.07
CA GLU A 71 4.09 5.18 -1.41
C GLU A 71 4.41 6.37 -2.32
N GLY A 72 4.75 7.51 -1.71
CA GLY A 72 5.21 8.69 -2.41
C GLY A 72 4.37 9.91 -2.10
N VAL A 73 4.59 10.97 -2.87
CA VAL A 73 3.83 12.22 -2.76
C VAL A 73 3.02 12.40 -4.03
N LEU A 74 1.69 12.37 -3.92
CA LEU A 74 0.78 12.51 -5.05
C LEU A 74 -0.19 13.66 -4.81
N ASP A 75 -0.64 14.25 -5.91
CA ASP A 75 -1.66 15.29 -5.89
C ASP A 75 -3.03 14.62 -6.04
N PHE A 76 -3.87 14.75 -5.01
CA PHE A 76 -5.23 14.23 -4.99
C PHE A 76 -6.23 15.35 -5.25
N PRO A 77 -7.35 15.10 -5.95
CA PRO A 77 -8.45 16.05 -6.02
C PRO A 77 -9.01 16.32 -4.62
N LYS A 78 -9.42 17.56 -4.33
CA LYS A 78 -10.12 17.91 -3.09
C LYS A 78 -11.34 18.75 -3.38
N ALA A 79 -12.31 18.73 -2.46
CA ALA A 79 -13.45 19.64 -2.53
C ALA A 79 -12.99 21.11 -2.42
N THR A 80 -13.56 21.98 -3.25
CA THR A 80 -13.39 23.44 -3.16
C THR A 80 -14.58 24.05 -2.43
N GLY A 81 -14.35 24.99 -1.52
CA GLY A 81 -15.42 25.64 -0.76
C GLY A 81 -14.93 26.16 0.58
N GLY A 82 -15.70 27.05 1.20
CA GLY A 82 -15.33 27.59 2.52
C GLY A 82 -15.21 26.46 3.56
N GLY A 83 -14.04 26.34 4.18
CA GLY A 83 -13.76 25.30 5.18
C GLY A 83 -13.16 24.01 4.60
N THR A 84 -12.77 24.00 3.32
CA THR A 84 -12.02 22.88 2.71
C THR A 84 -10.52 23.14 2.65
N ALA A 85 -10.04 24.18 3.33
CA ALA A 85 -8.63 24.44 3.53
C ALA A 85 -7.99 23.28 4.31
N ILE A 86 -6.90 22.77 3.78
CA ILE A 86 -6.12 21.69 4.37
C ILE A 86 -4.77 22.27 4.75
N THR A 87 -4.42 22.14 6.03
CA THR A 87 -3.11 22.55 6.52
C THR A 87 -2.06 21.47 6.23
N VAL A 88 -0.80 21.87 6.10
CA VAL A 88 0.31 20.91 6.01
C VAL A 88 0.33 20.00 7.25
N GLY A 89 0.54 18.70 7.03
CA GLY A 89 0.55 17.67 8.06
C GLY A 89 -0.83 17.17 8.48
N ALA A 90 -1.93 17.73 7.97
CA ALA A 90 -3.27 17.24 8.23
C ALA A 90 -3.43 15.79 7.73
N GLN A 91 -4.08 14.95 8.54
CA GLN A 91 -4.45 13.61 8.12
C GLN A 91 -5.52 13.71 7.03
N LEU A 92 -5.30 12.97 5.95
CA LEU A 92 -6.17 12.90 4.80
C LEU A 92 -6.74 11.50 4.64
N TYR A 93 -7.99 11.48 4.25
CA TYR A 93 -8.78 10.31 3.93
C TYR A 93 -9.31 10.45 2.50
N TRP A 94 -9.40 9.34 1.79
CA TRP A 94 -10.03 9.26 0.49
C TRP A 94 -11.51 8.98 0.63
N ASP A 95 -12.33 9.87 0.07
CA ASP A 95 -13.76 9.67 -0.13
C ASP A 95 -13.96 9.04 -1.52
N ASP A 96 -14.17 7.72 -1.53
CA ASP A 96 -14.42 6.92 -2.72
C ASP A 96 -15.81 7.18 -3.35
N THR A 97 -16.71 7.86 -2.63
CA THR A 97 -18.04 8.22 -3.16
C THR A 97 -17.96 9.47 -4.02
N ASN A 98 -17.14 10.44 -3.62
CA ASN A 98 -17.02 11.73 -4.28
C ASN A 98 -15.71 11.89 -5.07
N ASP A 99 -14.85 10.87 -5.07
CA ASP A 99 -13.51 10.89 -5.68
C ASP A 99 -12.66 12.09 -5.22
N VAL A 100 -12.68 12.39 -3.91
CA VAL A 100 -11.94 13.52 -3.33
C VAL A 100 -11.23 13.15 -2.03
N ALA A 101 -10.08 13.80 -1.80
CA ALA A 101 -9.41 13.81 -0.51
C ALA A 101 -10.13 14.75 0.46
N THR A 102 -10.32 14.28 1.68
CA THR A 102 -11.00 14.98 2.78
C THR A 102 -10.23 14.78 4.08
N THR A 103 -10.44 15.67 5.06
CA THR A 103 -9.88 15.55 6.42
C THR A 103 -10.81 14.79 7.37
N SER A 104 -12.00 14.43 6.90
CA SER A 104 -13.00 13.66 7.66
C SER A 104 -12.90 12.17 7.33
N ASP A 105 -12.87 11.33 8.35
CA ASP A 105 -12.89 9.87 8.21
C ASP A 105 -14.26 9.33 7.78
N GLY A 106 -15.31 10.17 7.76
CA GLY A 106 -16.67 9.74 7.44
C GLY A 106 -17.18 8.65 8.37
N ALA A 107 -16.77 8.65 9.64
CA ALA A 107 -17.02 7.57 10.61
C ALA A 107 -16.41 6.21 10.18
N GLY A 108 -15.26 6.24 9.50
CA GLY A 108 -14.52 5.06 9.05
C GLY A 108 -14.86 4.60 7.62
N ALA A 109 -15.75 5.31 6.92
CA ALA A 109 -16.04 5.05 5.52
C ALA A 109 -14.86 5.45 4.62
N ASN A 110 -14.20 6.57 4.93
CA ASN A 110 -13.12 7.10 4.12
C ASN A 110 -11.79 6.49 4.55
N LYS A 111 -10.98 6.05 3.58
CA LYS A 111 -9.73 5.33 3.86
C LYS A 111 -8.57 6.29 4.03
N ALA A 112 -7.77 6.10 5.08
CA ALA A 112 -6.62 6.95 5.33
C ALA A 112 -5.63 6.82 4.15
N ILE A 113 -5.34 7.94 3.50
CA ILE A 113 -4.33 7.99 2.44
C ILE A 113 -2.99 8.47 2.97
N GLY A 114 -3.00 9.28 4.04
CA GLY A 114 -1.78 9.75 4.68
C GLY A 114 -1.89 11.20 5.10
N LYS A 115 -0.87 12.01 4.83
CA LYS A 115 -0.80 13.39 5.33
C LYS A 115 -0.53 14.41 4.25
N ALA A 116 -1.14 15.59 4.39
CA ALA A 116 -0.86 16.71 3.50
C ALA A 116 0.61 17.17 3.61
N VAL A 117 1.29 17.34 2.49
CA VAL A 117 2.68 17.83 2.41
C VAL A 117 2.71 19.33 2.13
N LEU A 118 1.67 19.84 1.47
CA LEU A 118 1.49 21.24 1.16
C LEU A 118 0.14 21.70 1.69
N ALA A 119 0.08 22.92 2.22
CA ALA A 119 -1.19 23.53 2.55
C ALA A 119 -1.97 23.83 1.26
N ALA A 120 -3.25 23.47 1.24
CA ALA A 120 -4.17 23.74 0.14
C ALA A 120 -5.27 24.67 0.64
N ALA A 121 -5.48 25.80 -0.02
CA ALA A 121 -6.51 26.78 0.32
C ALA A 121 -7.92 26.28 -0.08
N ASP A 122 -8.96 26.96 0.40
CA ASP A 122 -10.36 26.65 0.08
C ASP A 122 -10.65 26.62 -1.44
N GLY A 123 -9.90 27.41 -2.22
CA GLY A 123 -10.02 27.50 -3.68
C GLY A 123 -9.18 26.48 -4.46
N ASP A 124 -8.25 25.77 -3.81
CA ASP A 124 -7.44 24.77 -4.48
C ASP A 124 -8.27 23.52 -4.73
N ALA A 125 -8.28 23.05 -5.98
CA ALA A 125 -8.97 21.82 -6.38
C ALA A 125 -8.13 20.56 -6.13
N THR A 126 -6.87 20.71 -5.69
CA THR A 126 -5.97 19.61 -5.40
C THR A 126 -5.27 19.78 -4.05
N VAL A 127 -4.90 18.66 -3.45
CA VAL A 127 -4.05 18.61 -2.26
C VAL A 127 -2.91 17.63 -2.49
N ARG A 128 -1.71 18.06 -2.12
CA ARG A 128 -0.53 17.19 -2.17
C ARG A 128 -0.46 16.36 -0.91
N ALA A 129 -0.63 15.04 -1.02
CA ALA A 129 -0.58 14.12 0.10
C ALA A 129 0.63 13.18 -0.04
N ARG A 130 1.32 12.95 1.07
CA ARG A 130 2.27 11.84 1.21
C ARG A 130 1.45 10.62 1.57
N LEU A 131 1.51 9.60 0.73
CA LEU A 131 0.91 8.31 1.03
C LEU A 131 1.62 7.69 2.23
N SER A 132 0.84 7.29 3.22
CA SER A 132 1.29 6.49 4.37
C SER A 132 0.12 5.64 4.84
N GLN A 133 0.29 4.32 4.79
CA GLN A 133 -0.67 3.34 5.28
C GLN A 133 -0.39 2.97 6.73
#